data_AF-A0A8J6M7C7-F1
#
_entry.id   AF-A0A8J6M7C7-F1
#
_cell.length_a   1.000
_cell.length_b   1.000
_cell.length_c   1.000
_cell.angle_alpha   90.00
_cell.angle_beta   90.00
_cell.angle_gamma   90.00
#
_symmetry.space_group_name_H-M   'P 1'
#
loop_
_entity.id
_entity.type
_entity.pdbx_description
1 polymer ?
#
loop_
_entity_poly.entity_id
_entity_poly.type
_entity_poly.pdbx_seq_one_letter_code
_entity_poly.pdbx_strand_id
1 'polypeptide(L)'
;MLVGFVPPKFEQVVTYDEHEVLTGSGTWTVPEGVTQVVVVLIGGGGAGGNGNDGTGDFYGGFGTDKYDTQTISIYTSDSAGQTKTGNASITATGSTTEAGTGGTGGSAGSPGKVYQKTIEVSAGETISYICGSGGQSNGSSGEDTVFGEESSASGSAESAGYTDIVTGITYAKSGLPGSDGADGGTAGNNGGDAGEIAGGTGRPSYSNQKNGSDGGSYANYTSTYSVNASVSSSGSGGGGAGGPSGANNGTAGSSSTAPSFNLSVREPSGTGTFIPSKAGSGGKGADGASAALYGCGGDGGGGGGGGGAAGNYNLTVRNNASIKITSAPSSTRKINFSAHVKTYDNYSGSGGAGGAGGAGGDGCIILYYGAQKKIESGPVMDRTGRFILDKLGRRFVV
;
A
#
# COMPACT_ATOMS: atom_id res chain seq x y z
N MET A 1 85.36 -4.55 26.15
CA MET A 1 84.35 -5.59 25.88
C MET A 1 83.02 -5.05 26.42
N LEU A 2 82.18 -4.46 25.57
CA LEU A 2 80.87 -3.93 25.98
C LEU A 2 79.80 -4.91 25.48
N VAL A 3 79.33 -5.75 26.39
CA VAL A 3 78.24 -6.72 26.18
C VAL A 3 76.97 -6.05 26.69
N GLY A 4 75.91 -5.97 25.89
CA GLY A 4 74.61 -5.49 26.38
C GLY A 4 73.72 -4.68 25.43
N PHE A 5 73.94 -4.67 24.11
CA PHE A 5 72.92 -4.12 23.20
C PHE A 5 71.93 -5.24 22.84
N VAL A 6 70.79 -5.26 23.52
CA VAL A 6 69.59 -5.98 23.10
C VAL A 6 68.85 -5.02 22.15
N PRO A 7 68.71 -5.33 20.85
CA PRO A 7 67.93 -4.49 19.95
C PRO A 7 66.52 -4.31 20.50
N PRO A 8 65.89 -3.13 20.33
CA PRO A 8 64.48 -2.98 20.62
C PRO A 8 63.72 -4.07 19.85
N LYS A 9 62.92 -4.88 20.54
CA LYS A 9 61.86 -5.62 19.86
C LYS A 9 60.98 -4.54 19.24
N PHE A 10 61.02 -4.40 17.93
CA PHE A 10 59.98 -3.66 17.22
C PHE A 10 58.68 -4.35 17.63
N GLU A 11 57.88 -3.67 18.46
CA GLU A 11 56.48 -4.05 18.63
C GLU A 11 55.91 -4.05 17.22
N GLN A 12 55.59 -5.25 16.71
CA GLN A 12 54.96 -5.43 15.42
C GLN A 12 53.60 -4.75 15.51
N VAL A 13 53.52 -3.50 15.04
CA VAL A 13 52.25 -2.84 14.79
C VAL A 13 51.62 -3.59 13.63
N VAL A 14 50.74 -4.55 13.93
CA VAL A 14 49.86 -5.15 12.93
C VAL A 14 49.00 -4.01 12.40
N THR A 15 49.34 -3.54 11.21
CA THR A 15 48.60 -2.51 10.49
C THR A 15 47.76 -3.27 9.47
N TYR A 16 46.43 -3.24 9.62
CA TYR A 16 45.51 -3.82 8.64
C TYR A 16 45.48 -2.89 7.42
N ASP A 17 46.48 -3.04 6.54
CA ASP A 17 46.66 -2.16 5.38
C ASP A 17 45.79 -2.55 4.19
N GLU A 18 45.27 -3.78 4.17
CA GLU A 18 44.49 -4.33 3.05
C GLU A 18 43.04 -4.62 3.46
N HIS A 19 42.13 -4.33 2.52
CA HIS A 19 40.68 -4.47 2.68
C HIS A 19 40.07 -5.06 1.40
N GLU A 20 39.29 -6.14 1.55
CA GLU A 20 38.65 -6.85 0.44
C GLU A 20 37.21 -7.23 0.77
N VAL A 21 36.29 -7.06 -0.18
CA VAL A 21 34.89 -7.46 -0.07
C VAL A 21 34.61 -8.62 -1.03
N LEU A 22 34.22 -9.76 -0.48
CA LEU A 22 33.81 -10.93 -1.26
C LEU A 22 32.28 -10.99 -1.36
N THR A 23 31.82 -11.35 -2.56
CA THR A 23 30.40 -11.42 -2.93
C THR A 23 30.10 -12.70 -3.69
N GLY A 24 28.86 -13.18 -3.64
CA GLY A 24 28.47 -14.44 -4.29
C GLY A 24 29.19 -15.65 -3.68
N SER A 25 29.67 -16.57 -4.50
CA SER A 25 30.40 -17.75 -4.04
C SER A 25 31.71 -17.93 -4.79
N GLY A 26 32.69 -18.55 -4.13
CA GLY A 26 34.02 -18.76 -4.70
C GLY A 26 35.03 -19.31 -3.72
N THR A 27 36.31 -19.10 -4.05
CA THR A 27 37.44 -19.42 -3.19
C THR A 27 38.34 -18.19 -3.06
N TRP A 28 38.76 -17.88 -1.85
CA TRP A 28 39.75 -16.85 -1.55
C TRP A 28 41.10 -17.50 -1.26
N THR A 29 42.18 -16.97 -1.83
CA THR A 29 43.54 -17.49 -1.60
C THR A 29 44.30 -16.52 -0.73
N VAL A 30 44.82 -17.01 0.40
CA VAL A 30 45.54 -16.20 1.38
C VAL A 30 46.78 -15.57 0.73
N PRO A 31 46.90 -14.23 0.70
CA PRO A 31 48.05 -13.55 0.11
C PRO A 31 49.37 -13.89 0.81
N GLU A 32 50.48 -13.72 0.10
CA GLU A 32 51.81 -13.98 0.66
C GLU A 32 52.09 -13.06 1.87
N GLY A 33 52.67 -13.63 2.93
CA GLY A 33 53.03 -12.89 4.14
C GLY A 33 51.87 -12.61 5.10
N VAL A 34 50.65 -13.04 4.78
CA VAL A 34 49.49 -12.94 5.69
C VAL A 34 49.44 -14.17 6.61
N THR A 35 49.33 -13.93 7.91
CA THR A 35 49.18 -14.99 8.93
C THR A 35 47.88 -14.88 9.72
N GLN A 36 47.22 -13.72 9.69
CA GLN A 36 45.94 -13.46 10.35
C GLN A 36 45.04 -12.61 9.46
N VAL A 37 43.74 -12.89 9.50
CA VAL A 37 42.72 -12.07 8.86
C VAL A 37 41.55 -11.86 9.81
N VAL A 38 41.06 -10.62 9.89
CA VAL A 38 39.78 -10.31 10.52
C VAL A 38 38.71 -10.49 9.47
N VAL A 39 37.81 -11.41 9.71
CA VAL A 39 36.70 -11.73 8.83
C VAL A 39 35.41 -11.19 9.44
N VAL A 40 34.65 -10.44 8.66
CA VAL A 40 33.29 -10.01 9.00
C VAL A 40 32.34 -10.67 8.03
N LEU A 41 31.52 -11.58 8.54
CA LEU A 41 30.50 -12.30 7.79
C LEU A 41 29.16 -11.59 7.98
N ILE A 42 28.62 -11.07 6.89
CA ILE A 42 27.33 -10.42 6.86
C ILE A 42 26.37 -11.35 6.12
N GLY A 43 25.36 -11.89 6.80
CA GLY A 43 24.30 -12.68 6.19
C GLY A 43 23.39 -11.83 5.30
N GLY A 44 22.56 -12.49 4.49
CA GLY A 44 21.53 -11.83 3.71
C GLY A 44 20.48 -11.16 4.60
N GLY A 45 19.99 -9.99 4.17
CA GLY A 45 18.88 -9.30 4.81
C GLY A 45 17.54 -9.95 4.48
N GLY A 46 16.54 -9.78 5.34
CA GLY A 46 15.17 -10.23 5.10
C GLY A 46 14.39 -9.31 4.17
N ALA A 47 13.38 -9.86 3.48
CA ALA A 47 12.42 -9.09 2.73
C ALA A 47 11.50 -8.29 3.66
N GLY A 48 11.05 -7.13 3.18
CA GLY A 48 9.96 -6.39 3.80
C GLY A 48 8.64 -7.17 3.75
N GLY A 49 7.76 -6.85 4.70
CA GLY A 49 6.38 -7.31 4.71
C GLY A 49 5.53 -6.56 3.69
N ASN A 50 4.54 -7.22 3.10
CA ASN A 50 3.50 -6.56 2.33
C ASN A 50 2.61 -5.73 3.27
N GLY A 51 2.14 -4.59 2.79
CA GLY A 51 1.03 -3.88 3.41
C GLY A 51 -0.27 -4.67 3.25
N ASN A 52 -1.19 -4.47 4.18
CA ASN A 52 -2.53 -5.06 4.11
C ASN A 52 -3.43 -4.21 3.21
N ASP A 53 -4.39 -4.87 2.55
CA ASP A 53 -5.45 -4.19 1.82
C ASP A 53 -6.32 -3.37 2.79
N GLY A 54 -6.76 -2.20 2.33
CA GLY A 54 -7.83 -1.48 2.99
C GLY A 54 -9.16 -2.23 2.85
N THR A 55 -10.07 -2.00 3.78
CA THR A 55 -11.40 -2.62 3.73
C THR A 55 -12.37 -1.74 2.95
N GLY A 56 -13.47 -2.33 2.52
CA GLY A 56 -14.62 -1.63 1.99
C GLY A 56 -15.81 -2.57 2.09
N ASP A 57 -16.94 -2.07 2.60
CA ASP A 57 -18.18 -2.84 2.58
C ASP A 57 -18.62 -3.09 1.13
N PHE A 58 -19.47 -4.09 0.93
CA PHE A 58 -19.85 -4.50 -0.43
C PHE A 58 -21.27 -4.06 -0.84
N TYR A 59 -22.22 -3.81 0.08
CA TYR A 59 -23.62 -3.57 -0.30
C TYR A 59 -24.42 -2.62 0.61
N GLY A 60 -24.87 -1.48 0.06
CA GLY A 60 -25.86 -0.57 0.65
C GLY A 60 -27.30 -0.80 0.16
N GLY A 61 -27.53 -1.79 -0.72
CA GLY A 61 -28.84 -2.23 -1.19
C GLY A 61 -28.98 -2.25 -2.72
N PHE A 62 -29.84 -3.14 -3.22
CA PHE A 62 -30.15 -3.26 -4.64
C PHE A 62 -31.12 -2.18 -5.13
N GLY A 63 -30.96 -1.78 -6.38
CA GLY A 63 -31.92 -0.97 -7.11
C GLY A 63 -33.31 -1.58 -7.10
N THR A 64 -34.33 -0.72 -7.08
CA THR A 64 -35.74 -1.11 -7.03
C THR A 64 -36.46 -0.60 -8.27
N ASP A 65 -37.29 -1.44 -8.89
CA ASP A 65 -38.21 -1.07 -9.96
C ASP A 65 -39.62 -1.55 -9.54
N LYS A 66 -40.42 -0.64 -8.99
CA LYS A 66 -41.70 -1.00 -8.34
C LYS A 66 -42.80 0.03 -8.60
N TYR A 67 -44.02 -0.47 -8.67
CA TYR A 67 -45.23 0.30 -8.95
C TYR A 67 -46.21 0.19 -7.79
N ASP A 68 -46.85 1.30 -7.45
CA ASP A 68 -48.15 1.29 -6.77
C ASP A 68 -49.22 1.62 -7.82
N THR A 69 -50.17 0.71 -8.01
CA THR A 69 -51.19 0.82 -9.07
C THR A 69 -52.58 0.83 -8.45
N GLN A 70 -53.34 1.86 -8.78
CA GLN A 70 -54.65 2.12 -8.23
C GLN A 70 -55.68 2.20 -9.36
N THR A 71 -56.95 2.06 -9.00
CA THR A 71 -58.05 2.03 -9.97
C THR A 71 -59.15 3.00 -9.57
N ILE A 72 -59.59 3.83 -10.52
CA ILE A 72 -60.83 4.61 -10.44
C ILE A 72 -61.86 3.97 -11.37
N SER A 73 -63.04 3.68 -10.84
CA SER A 73 -64.16 3.14 -11.64
C SER A 73 -65.19 4.23 -11.93
N ILE A 74 -65.53 4.42 -13.20
CA ILE A 74 -66.72 5.16 -13.66
C ILE A 74 -67.83 4.12 -13.85
N TYR A 75 -68.98 4.30 -13.22
CA TYR A 75 -70.14 3.41 -13.29
C TYR A 75 -71.25 4.04 -14.15
N THR A 76 -72.15 3.22 -14.68
CA THR A 76 -73.34 3.69 -15.43
C THR A 76 -74.29 4.55 -14.61
N SER A 77 -74.20 4.48 -13.27
CA SER A 77 -74.96 5.32 -12.34
C SER A 77 -74.37 6.72 -12.15
N ASP A 78 -73.16 6.99 -12.63
CA ASP A 78 -72.53 8.30 -12.48
C ASP A 78 -73.09 9.33 -13.46
N SER A 79 -72.99 10.60 -13.13
CA SER A 79 -73.55 11.72 -13.89
C SER A 79 -72.46 12.61 -14.48
N ALA A 80 -72.78 13.28 -15.60
CA ALA A 80 -71.93 14.32 -16.16
C ALA A 80 -71.64 15.41 -15.11
N GLY A 81 -70.41 15.91 -15.08
CA GLY A 81 -69.94 16.90 -14.10
C GLY A 81 -69.34 16.30 -12.82
N GLN A 82 -69.60 15.02 -12.50
CA GLN A 82 -68.97 14.36 -11.37
C GLN A 82 -67.45 14.21 -11.58
N THR A 83 -66.68 14.39 -10.50
CA THR A 83 -65.22 14.18 -10.50
C THR A 83 -64.86 13.10 -9.51
N LYS A 84 -64.06 12.13 -9.95
CA LYS A 84 -63.51 11.07 -9.10
C LYS A 84 -62.01 11.23 -8.98
N THR A 85 -61.48 11.09 -7.77
CA THR A 85 -60.06 11.26 -7.49
C THR A 85 -59.45 10.00 -6.90
N GLY A 86 -58.15 9.83 -7.06
CA GLY A 86 -57.39 8.74 -6.46
C GLY A 86 -55.94 9.11 -6.26
N ASN A 87 -55.28 8.42 -5.34
CA ASN A 87 -53.86 8.60 -5.04
C ASN A 87 -53.14 7.25 -5.10
N ALA A 88 -52.05 7.21 -5.87
CA ALA A 88 -51.05 6.15 -5.84
C ALA A 88 -49.77 6.75 -5.27
N SER A 89 -49.12 6.04 -4.36
CA SER A 89 -47.92 6.49 -3.66
C SER A 89 -47.00 5.33 -3.38
N ILE A 90 -45.75 5.45 -3.82
CA ILE A 90 -44.72 4.44 -3.55
C ILE A 90 -43.40 5.08 -3.14
N THR A 91 -42.69 4.38 -2.26
CA THR A 91 -41.38 4.78 -1.74
C THR A 91 -40.36 3.68 -1.96
N ALA A 92 -39.15 4.06 -2.39
CA ALA A 92 -37.97 3.20 -2.43
C ALA A 92 -36.87 3.79 -1.54
N THR A 93 -36.13 2.91 -0.86
CA THR A 93 -35.08 3.30 0.09
C THR A 93 -33.79 2.52 -0.17
N GLY A 94 -32.66 3.17 0.06
CA GLY A 94 -31.34 2.55 0.16
C GLY A 94 -30.77 2.75 1.56
N SER A 95 -29.89 1.84 1.99
CA SER A 95 -29.29 1.84 3.32
C SER A 95 -27.91 2.48 3.31
N THR A 96 -27.46 2.94 4.48
CA THR A 96 -26.07 3.35 4.68
C THR A 96 -25.18 2.11 4.75
N THR A 97 -23.93 2.25 4.32
CA THR A 97 -22.85 1.31 4.64
C THR A 97 -21.89 1.95 5.62
N GLU A 98 -20.99 1.15 6.19
CA GLU A 98 -19.87 1.69 6.95
C GLU A 98 -18.76 2.17 6.02
N ALA A 99 -17.90 3.04 6.55
CA ALA A 99 -16.67 3.41 5.88
C ALA A 99 -15.62 2.32 6.08
N GLY A 100 -14.88 2.01 5.03
CA GLY A 100 -13.77 1.08 5.09
C GLY A 100 -12.61 1.66 5.89
N THR A 101 -11.94 0.81 6.65
CA THR A 101 -10.70 1.13 7.35
C THR A 101 -9.50 1.03 6.41
N GLY A 102 -8.49 1.86 6.63
CA GLY A 102 -7.18 1.68 6.01
C GLY A 102 -6.53 0.35 6.44
N GLY A 103 -5.75 -0.24 5.54
CA GLY A 103 -4.91 -1.39 5.82
C GLY A 103 -3.63 -0.97 6.54
N THR A 104 -3.07 -1.86 7.35
CA THR A 104 -1.80 -1.59 8.03
C THR A 104 -0.61 -1.67 7.07
N GLY A 105 0.45 -0.90 7.34
CA GLY A 105 1.72 -1.03 6.66
C GLY A 105 2.43 -2.36 6.98
N GLY A 106 3.29 -2.77 6.06
CA GLY A 106 4.13 -3.95 6.19
C GLY A 106 5.34 -3.70 7.08
N SER A 107 5.78 -4.74 7.78
CA SER A 107 6.98 -4.67 8.63
C SER A 107 8.25 -4.47 7.79
N ALA A 108 9.25 -3.81 8.37
CA ALA A 108 10.59 -3.76 7.79
C ALA A 108 11.21 -5.17 7.68
N GLY A 109 12.01 -5.39 6.63
CA GLY A 109 12.88 -6.54 6.53
C GLY A 109 13.96 -6.49 7.60
N SER A 110 14.21 -7.64 8.23
CA SER A 110 15.24 -7.75 9.27
C SER A 110 16.64 -7.63 8.65
N PRO A 111 17.61 -7.01 9.35
CA PRO A 111 18.99 -7.01 8.90
C PRO A 111 19.60 -8.42 8.94
N GLY A 112 20.57 -8.66 8.07
CA GLY A 112 21.41 -9.85 8.10
C GLY A 112 22.24 -9.92 9.38
N LYS A 113 22.52 -11.14 9.85
CA LYS A 113 23.39 -11.33 11.02
C LYS A 113 24.83 -10.97 10.67
N VAL A 114 25.52 -10.36 11.62
CA VAL A 114 26.93 -9.97 11.49
C VAL A 114 27.75 -10.76 12.50
N TYR A 115 28.73 -11.52 12.01
CA TYR A 115 29.70 -12.24 12.82
C TYR A 115 31.11 -11.76 12.49
N GLN A 116 31.90 -11.42 13.51
CA GLN A 116 33.27 -10.97 13.34
C GLN A 116 34.24 -11.86 14.13
N LYS A 117 35.32 -12.29 13.48
CA LYS A 117 36.35 -13.12 14.11
C LYS A 117 37.72 -12.86 13.49
N THR A 118 38.77 -12.99 14.29
CA THR A 118 40.15 -13.11 13.77
C THR A 118 40.47 -14.59 13.61
N ILE A 119 40.90 -14.99 12.41
CA ILE A 119 41.34 -16.35 12.12
C ILE A 119 42.83 -16.36 11.77
N GLU A 120 43.51 -17.43 12.16
CA GLU A 120 44.87 -17.72 11.74
C GLU A 120 44.85 -18.40 10.37
N VAL A 121 45.73 -18.00 9.47
CA VAL A 121 45.78 -18.48 8.07
C VAL A 121 47.21 -18.71 7.62
N SER A 122 47.39 -19.57 6.63
CA SER A 122 48.70 -19.79 5.99
C SER A 122 48.74 -19.23 4.57
N ALA A 123 49.81 -18.53 4.21
CA ALA A 123 49.99 -18.03 2.84
C ALA A 123 49.82 -19.15 1.79
N GLY A 124 49.01 -18.89 0.76
CA GLY A 124 48.67 -19.85 -0.29
C GLY A 124 47.55 -20.83 0.06
N GLU A 125 47.03 -20.82 1.29
CA GLU A 125 45.82 -21.56 1.66
C GLU A 125 44.60 -21.03 0.89
N THR A 126 43.67 -21.91 0.53
CA THR A 126 42.43 -21.56 -0.17
C THR A 126 41.22 -21.81 0.72
N ILE A 127 40.40 -20.79 0.92
CA ILE A 127 39.19 -20.84 1.74
C ILE A 127 37.97 -20.65 0.85
N SER A 128 37.05 -21.63 0.85
CA SER A 128 35.78 -21.53 0.14
C SER A 128 34.81 -20.59 0.85
N TYR A 129 33.99 -19.87 0.08
CA TYR A 129 32.99 -18.98 0.64
C TYR A 129 31.70 -18.95 -0.17
N ILE A 130 30.59 -18.67 0.51
CA ILE A 130 29.26 -18.48 -0.05
C ILE A 130 28.57 -17.36 0.73
N CYS A 131 28.20 -16.28 0.05
CA CYS A 131 27.39 -15.21 0.63
C CYS A 131 25.92 -15.62 0.66
N GLY A 132 25.25 -15.41 1.79
CA GLY A 132 23.85 -15.77 1.96
C GLY A 132 22.93 -14.93 1.07
N SER A 133 21.93 -15.54 0.46
CA SER A 133 20.96 -14.82 -0.38
C SER A 133 20.06 -13.91 0.46
N GLY A 134 19.69 -12.75 -0.08
CA GLY A 134 18.67 -11.90 0.53
C GLY A 134 17.27 -12.53 0.41
N GLY A 135 16.41 -12.27 1.39
CA GLY A 135 15.01 -12.71 1.36
C GLY A 135 14.26 -12.10 0.16
N GLN A 136 13.56 -12.93 -0.63
CA GLN A 136 12.88 -12.49 -1.85
C GLN A 136 11.35 -12.43 -1.74
N SER A 137 10.77 -13.27 -0.89
CA SER A 137 9.31 -13.36 -0.72
C SER A 137 8.87 -12.59 0.52
N ASN A 138 7.60 -12.13 0.54
CA ASN A 138 6.99 -11.38 1.65
C ASN A 138 7.46 -11.84 3.03
N GLY A 139 8.20 -10.96 3.74
CA GLY A 139 8.70 -11.20 5.11
C GLY A 139 9.69 -12.36 5.27
N SER A 140 10.24 -12.92 4.20
CA SER A 140 11.19 -14.03 4.27
C SER A 140 12.54 -13.56 4.80
N SER A 141 13.15 -14.35 5.69
CA SER A 141 14.52 -14.11 6.17
C SER A 141 15.56 -14.25 5.04
N GLY A 142 16.69 -13.59 5.18
CA GLY A 142 17.88 -13.88 4.38
C GLY A 142 18.67 -15.07 4.93
N GLU A 143 19.60 -15.57 4.12
CA GLU A 143 20.41 -16.74 4.43
C GLU A 143 21.74 -16.36 5.10
N ASP A 144 22.36 -17.32 5.77
CA ASP A 144 23.65 -17.10 6.40
C ASP A 144 24.80 -17.10 5.38
N THR A 145 25.79 -16.24 5.61
CA THR A 145 27.05 -16.18 4.87
C THR A 145 28.07 -17.10 5.53
N VAL A 146 28.84 -17.84 4.73
CA VAL A 146 29.83 -18.84 5.17
C VAL A 146 31.19 -18.55 4.56
N PHE A 147 32.24 -18.62 5.37
CA PHE A 147 33.64 -18.50 4.98
C PHE A 147 34.46 -19.59 5.69
N GLY A 148 34.85 -20.63 4.95
CA GLY A 148 35.45 -21.83 5.54
C GLY A 148 34.52 -22.48 6.56
N GLU A 149 34.98 -22.60 7.81
CA GLU A 149 34.20 -23.14 8.93
C GLU A 149 33.37 -22.07 9.66
N GLU A 150 33.58 -20.79 9.36
CA GLU A 150 32.91 -19.67 10.03
C GLU A 150 31.59 -19.32 9.32
N SER A 151 30.58 -18.89 10.09
CA SER A 151 29.27 -18.50 9.57
C SER A 151 28.69 -17.29 10.29
N SER A 152 27.97 -16.43 9.54
CA SER A 152 27.16 -15.35 10.11
C SER A 152 26.08 -15.86 11.06
N ALA A 153 25.73 -17.15 11.02
CA ALA A 153 24.76 -17.77 11.92
C ALA A 153 25.11 -17.57 13.40
N SER A 154 26.41 -17.51 13.71
CA SER A 154 26.98 -17.27 15.04
C SER A 154 27.00 -15.79 15.46
N GLY A 155 26.61 -14.90 14.55
CA GLY A 155 26.50 -13.46 14.76
C GLY A 155 25.16 -13.01 15.31
N SER A 156 24.98 -11.70 15.42
CA SER A 156 23.72 -11.05 15.77
C SER A 156 23.28 -10.08 14.69
N ALA A 157 21.97 -9.82 14.62
CA ALA A 157 21.39 -8.85 13.71
C ALA A 157 21.10 -7.56 14.50
N GLU A 158 21.73 -6.46 14.11
CA GLU A 158 21.57 -5.15 14.76
C GLU A 158 20.92 -4.18 13.79
N SER A 159 19.89 -3.45 14.23
CA SER A 159 19.13 -2.54 13.36
C SER A 159 19.97 -1.40 12.79
N ALA A 160 21.01 -0.97 13.52
CA ALA A 160 21.98 0.03 13.09
C ALA A 160 22.93 -0.48 11.99
N GLY A 161 23.05 -1.80 11.84
CA GLY A 161 23.96 -2.44 10.91
C GLY A 161 25.43 -2.41 11.31
N TYR A 162 26.28 -2.84 10.39
CA TYR A 162 27.73 -2.88 10.52
C TYR A 162 28.37 -1.80 9.66
N THR A 163 29.14 -0.91 10.27
CA THR A 163 29.88 0.12 9.51
C THR A 163 31.30 -0.36 9.26
N ASP A 164 31.64 -0.52 7.99
CA ASP A 164 33.01 -0.81 7.55
C ASP A 164 33.94 0.31 7.97
N ILE A 165 35.00 -0.05 8.69
CA ILE A 165 35.98 0.88 9.27
C ILE A 165 36.86 1.55 8.22
N VAL A 166 36.99 0.97 7.02
CA VAL A 166 37.82 1.50 5.93
C VAL A 166 37.01 2.41 5.03
N THR A 167 35.84 1.97 4.56
CA THR A 167 35.03 2.76 3.61
C THR A 167 34.00 3.67 4.27
N GLY A 168 33.63 3.40 5.52
CA GLY A 168 32.53 4.07 6.21
C GLY A 168 31.13 3.66 5.72
N ILE A 169 31.02 2.68 4.82
CA ILE A 169 29.73 2.16 4.34
C ILE A 169 29.07 1.32 5.44
N THR A 170 27.78 1.54 5.70
CA THR A 170 26.99 0.74 6.64
C THR A 170 26.21 -0.34 5.90
N TYR A 171 26.54 -1.59 6.18
CA TYR A 171 25.86 -2.80 5.71
C TYR A 171 24.91 -3.33 6.79
N ALA A 172 24.15 -4.38 6.47
CA ALA A 172 23.32 -5.09 7.44
C ALA A 172 22.33 -4.19 8.19
N LYS A 173 21.80 -3.15 7.54
CA LYS A 173 20.85 -2.23 8.16
C LYS A 173 19.43 -2.74 8.00
N SER A 174 18.57 -2.53 9.00
CA SER A 174 17.13 -2.80 8.85
C SER A 174 16.53 -1.96 7.71
N GLY A 175 15.54 -2.52 7.04
CA GLY A 175 14.65 -1.74 6.17
C GLY A 175 13.77 -0.78 6.97
N LEU A 176 12.96 0.00 6.27
CA LEU A 176 11.93 0.87 6.84
C LEU A 176 10.56 0.18 6.84
N PRO A 177 9.73 0.35 7.88
CA PRO A 177 8.35 -0.14 7.84
C PRO A 177 7.52 0.69 6.85
N GLY A 178 6.53 0.05 6.23
CA GLY A 178 5.49 0.75 5.49
C GLY A 178 4.55 1.47 6.46
N SER A 179 3.93 2.55 6.00
CA SER A 179 2.92 3.29 6.77
C SER A 179 1.52 2.75 6.48
N ASP A 180 0.62 2.92 7.43
CA ASP A 180 -0.79 2.55 7.29
C ASP A 180 -1.48 3.39 6.19
N GLY A 181 -2.46 2.78 5.52
CA GLY A 181 -3.42 3.50 4.70
C GLY A 181 -4.42 4.25 5.56
N ALA A 182 -5.06 5.26 4.99
CA ALA A 182 -6.06 6.05 5.69
C ALA A 182 -7.47 5.48 5.51
N ASP A 183 -8.36 5.79 6.46
CA ASP A 183 -9.76 5.36 6.42
C ASP A 183 -10.55 6.06 5.31
N GLY A 184 -11.58 5.37 4.81
CA GLY A 184 -12.58 5.96 3.94
C GLY A 184 -13.46 6.97 4.68
N GLY A 185 -14.07 7.88 3.92
CA GLY A 185 -15.01 8.85 4.45
C GLY A 185 -16.35 8.20 4.78
N THR A 186 -16.99 8.65 5.85
CA THR A 186 -18.42 8.38 6.08
C THR A 186 -19.29 9.15 5.07
N ALA A 187 -20.58 8.81 4.97
CA ALA A 187 -21.48 9.49 4.03
C ALA A 187 -21.45 11.02 4.22
N GLY A 188 -21.12 11.76 3.16
CA GLY A 188 -20.97 13.21 3.21
C GLY A 188 -19.54 13.71 3.37
N ASN A 189 -18.59 12.86 3.76
CA ASN A 189 -17.27 13.26 4.21
C ASN A 189 -16.13 12.76 3.33
N ASN A 190 -15.01 13.48 3.33
CA ASN A 190 -13.80 13.08 2.64
C ASN A 190 -13.19 11.83 3.29
N GLY A 191 -12.45 11.05 2.51
CA GLY A 191 -11.54 10.05 3.04
C GLY A 191 -10.34 10.70 3.72
N GLY A 192 -9.68 9.96 4.59
CA GLY A 192 -8.48 10.41 5.29
C GLY A 192 -7.26 10.50 4.37
N ASP A 193 -6.34 11.37 4.77
CA ASP A 193 -5.02 11.51 4.15
C ASP A 193 -4.02 10.54 4.80
N ALA A 194 -3.05 10.06 4.03
CA ALA A 194 -1.96 9.22 4.51
C ALA A 194 -0.64 9.94 4.26
N GLY A 195 -0.09 10.60 5.28
CA GLY A 195 1.04 11.51 5.11
C GLY A 195 0.65 12.71 4.24
N GLU A 196 1.36 12.93 3.14
CA GLU A 196 1.07 14.00 2.16
C GLU A 196 0.12 13.55 1.04
N ILE A 197 -0.31 12.27 1.05
CA ILE A 197 -1.21 11.73 0.03
C ILE A 197 -2.66 11.98 0.45
N ALA A 198 -3.40 12.69 -0.40
CA ALA A 198 -4.77 13.10 -0.10
C ALA A 198 -5.80 11.96 -0.25
N GLY A 199 -6.77 11.95 0.66
CA GLY A 199 -8.00 11.20 0.51
C GLY A 199 -8.91 11.77 -0.58
N GLY A 200 -9.84 10.95 -1.05
CA GLY A 200 -10.86 11.34 -1.99
C GLY A 200 -11.93 12.23 -1.37
N THR A 201 -12.56 13.09 -2.17
CA THR A 201 -13.61 13.97 -1.67
C THR A 201 -14.94 13.24 -1.51
N GLY A 202 -15.59 13.43 -0.37
CA GLY A 202 -16.96 13.03 -0.13
C GLY A 202 -17.95 13.94 -0.84
N ARG A 203 -19.21 13.51 -0.86
CA ARG A 203 -20.31 14.31 -1.40
C ARG A 203 -21.39 14.43 -0.34
N PRO A 204 -21.77 15.66 0.03
CA PRO A 204 -22.77 15.90 1.08
C PRO A 204 -24.15 15.42 0.66
N SER A 205 -25.08 15.54 1.60
CA SER A 205 -26.48 15.22 1.39
C SER A 205 -27.08 15.90 0.16
N TYR A 206 -28.02 15.19 -0.47
CA TYR A 206 -28.71 15.62 -1.68
C TYR A 206 -30.21 15.50 -1.50
N SER A 207 -30.95 16.57 -1.80
CA SER A 207 -32.41 16.54 -1.84
C SER A 207 -32.94 17.28 -3.05
N ASN A 208 -34.03 16.77 -3.61
CA ASN A 208 -34.67 17.39 -4.77
C ASN A 208 -36.15 16.98 -4.86
N GLN A 209 -36.97 17.83 -5.45
CA GLN A 209 -38.38 17.57 -5.72
C GLN A 209 -38.74 18.06 -7.11
N LYS A 210 -39.44 17.22 -7.88
CA LYS A 210 -39.97 17.54 -9.20
C LYS A 210 -41.47 17.29 -9.23
N ASN A 211 -42.16 18.13 -10.00
CA ASN A 211 -43.58 17.99 -10.24
C ASN A 211 -43.82 17.94 -11.75
N GLY A 212 -44.87 17.24 -12.16
CA GLY A 212 -45.33 17.23 -13.55
C GLY A 212 -46.79 16.84 -13.62
N SER A 213 -47.45 17.16 -14.72
CA SER A 213 -48.80 16.70 -14.95
C SER A 213 -48.99 16.29 -16.41
N ASP A 214 -49.85 15.31 -16.62
CA ASP A 214 -50.30 14.89 -17.94
C ASP A 214 -51.78 14.49 -17.85
N GLY A 215 -52.46 14.39 -18.98
CA GLY A 215 -53.88 14.06 -19.00
C GLY A 215 -54.44 13.94 -20.41
N GLY A 216 -55.58 13.27 -20.49
CA GLY A 216 -56.25 12.92 -21.73
C GLY A 216 -57.68 13.40 -21.76
N SER A 217 -58.17 13.62 -22.98
CA SER A 217 -59.60 13.82 -23.24
C SER A 217 -60.15 12.59 -23.93
N TYR A 218 -61.17 11.98 -23.33
CA TYR A 218 -61.85 10.80 -23.84
C TYR A 218 -63.33 11.11 -24.07
N ALA A 219 -64.02 10.21 -24.78
CA ALA A 219 -65.41 10.41 -25.21
C ALA A 219 -66.36 10.85 -24.09
N ASN A 220 -66.19 10.32 -22.86
CA ASN A 220 -67.11 10.56 -21.74
C ASN A 220 -66.43 11.05 -20.46
N TYR A 221 -65.12 11.32 -20.49
CA TYR A 221 -64.39 11.87 -19.35
C TYR A 221 -63.09 12.55 -19.78
N THR A 222 -62.57 13.43 -18.93
CA THR A 222 -61.19 13.93 -19.01
C THR A 222 -60.40 13.42 -17.81
N SER A 223 -59.13 13.11 -18.02
CA SER A 223 -58.20 12.69 -16.97
C SER A 223 -57.16 13.78 -16.71
N THR A 224 -56.69 13.84 -15.48
CA THR A 224 -55.52 14.63 -15.11
C THR A 224 -54.74 13.86 -14.05
N TYR A 225 -53.45 13.69 -14.29
CA TYR A 225 -52.51 13.01 -13.40
C TYR A 225 -51.49 14.03 -12.95
N SER A 226 -51.54 14.42 -11.67
CA SER A 226 -50.58 15.34 -11.06
C SER A 226 -49.57 14.54 -10.25
N VAL A 227 -48.33 14.50 -10.74
CA VAL A 227 -47.26 13.69 -10.17
C VAL A 227 -46.27 14.57 -9.42
N ASN A 228 -45.96 14.16 -8.19
CA ASN A 228 -44.90 14.70 -7.38
C ASN A 228 -43.88 13.60 -7.09
N ALA A 229 -42.60 13.87 -7.33
CA ALA A 229 -41.52 12.98 -6.96
C ALA A 229 -40.50 13.75 -6.11
N SER A 230 -40.12 13.19 -4.96
CA SER A 230 -39.17 13.78 -4.04
C SER A 230 -38.11 12.77 -3.65
N VAL A 231 -36.86 13.21 -3.58
CA VAL A 231 -35.73 12.40 -3.12
C VAL A 231 -34.94 13.12 -2.05
N SER A 232 -34.44 12.34 -1.08
CA SER A 232 -33.43 12.75 -0.11
C SER A 232 -32.37 11.66 0.02
N SER A 233 -31.10 12.03 0.12
CA SER A 233 -29.95 11.15 0.30
C SER A 233 -28.93 11.79 1.24
N SER A 234 -28.23 10.99 2.04
CA SER A 234 -27.12 11.46 2.89
C SER A 234 -25.80 11.67 2.14
N GLY A 235 -25.75 11.34 0.85
CA GLY A 235 -24.56 11.51 0.02
C GLY A 235 -23.66 10.27 0.05
N SER A 236 -22.36 10.46 -0.10
CA SER A 236 -21.38 9.36 -0.03
C SER A 236 -20.01 9.85 0.42
N GLY A 237 -19.19 8.91 0.91
CA GLY A 237 -17.82 9.17 1.34
C GLY A 237 -16.82 9.08 0.20
N GLY A 238 -15.72 9.81 0.34
CA GLY A 238 -14.52 9.61 -0.49
C GLY A 238 -13.68 8.43 0.01
N GLY A 239 -12.82 7.86 -0.84
CA GLY A 239 -11.90 6.80 -0.41
C GLY A 239 -10.70 7.36 0.37
N GLY A 240 -10.14 6.60 1.29
CA GLY A 240 -8.91 6.95 2.00
C GLY A 240 -7.68 6.80 1.11
N ALA A 241 -6.62 7.56 1.42
CA ALA A 241 -5.33 7.44 0.74
C ALA A 241 -4.58 6.15 1.09
N GLY A 242 -3.76 5.64 0.16
CA GLY A 242 -2.84 4.55 0.43
C GLY A 242 -1.58 5.04 1.18
N GLY A 243 -1.08 4.21 2.08
CA GLY A 243 0.08 4.51 2.92
C GLY A 243 1.40 4.57 2.13
N PRO A 244 2.33 5.48 2.50
CA PRO A 244 3.67 5.53 1.92
C PRO A 244 4.60 4.41 2.43
N SER A 245 5.72 4.21 1.75
CA SER A 245 6.83 3.34 2.15
C SER A 245 8.16 4.01 1.81
N GLY A 246 8.94 4.37 2.85
CA GLY A 246 10.17 5.13 2.66
C GLY A 246 9.93 6.44 1.89
N ALA A 247 10.58 6.59 0.73
CA ALA A 247 10.39 7.73 -0.17
C ALA A 247 9.26 7.52 -1.22
N ASN A 248 8.66 6.33 -1.25
CA ASN A 248 7.60 6.00 -2.19
C ASN A 248 6.24 6.39 -1.60
N ASN A 249 5.47 7.17 -2.36
CA ASN A 249 4.13 7.54 -1.98
C ASN A 249 3.12 6.48 -2.39
N GLY A 250 2.11 6.28 -1.55
CA GLY A 250 0.90 5.58 -1.95
C GLY A 250 0.11 6.40 -2.98
N THR A 251 -1.06 5.89 -3.37
CA THR A 251 -1.95 6.61 -4.29
C THR A 251 -3.10 7.28 -3.54
N ALA A 252 -3.60 8.38 -4.08
CA ALA A 252 -4.74 9.09 -3.52
C ALA A 252 -6.01 8.23 -3.53
N GLY A 253 -6.88 8.49 -2.55
CA GLY A 253 -8.24 7.94 -2.57
C GLY A 253 -9.06 8.57 -3.69
N SER A 254 -10.01 7.82 -4.25
CA SER A 254 -10.91 8.35 -5.29
C SER A 254 -12.03 9.16 -4.68
N SER A 255 -12.44 10.24 -5.36
CA SER A 255 -13.61 11.02 -4.99
C SER A 255 -14.92 10.29 -5.29
N SER A 256 -15.95 10.61 -4.51
CA SER A 256 -17.32 10.22 -4.77
C SER A 256 -17.91 10.89 -6.02
N THR A 257 -18.97 10.30 -6.59
CA THR A 257 -19.65 10.80 -7.79
C THR A 257 -20.97 11.51 -7.46
N ALA A 258 -21.48 12.30 -8.42
CA ALA A 258 -22.77 12.98 -8.26
C ALA A 258 -23.97 12.03 -8.35
N PRO A 259 -25.00 12.18 -7.51
CA PRO A 259 -26.27 11.52 -7.73
C PRO A 259 -27.02 12.17 -8.91
N SER A 260 -28.02 11.47 -9.46
CA SER A 260 -28.93 12.04 -10.45
C SER A 260 -30.39 11.70 -10.13
N PHE A 261 -31.30 12.64 -10.44
CA PHE A 261 -32.73 12.50 -10.18
C PHE A 261 -33.56 13.01 -11.36
N ASN A 262 -34.47 12.17 -11.85
CA ASN A 262 -35.37 12.50 -12.95
C ASN A 262 -36.83 12.16 -12.63
N LEU A 263 -37.74 12.91 -13.25
CA LEU A 263 -39.18 12.64 -13.26
C LEU A 263 -39.65 12.55 -14.71
N SER A 264 -40.36 11.47 -15.05
CA SER A 264 -41.10 11.32 -16.30
C SER A 264 -42.57 11.13 -15.99
N VAL A 265 -43.44 11.93 -16.61
CA VAL A 265 -44.89 11.84 -16.46
C VAL A 265 -45.47 11.53 -17.83
N ARG A 266 -46.21 10.43 -17.92
CA ARG A 266 -46.93 10.03 -19.12
C ARG A 266 -48.20 9.33 -18.69
N GLU A 267 -49.35 9.82 -19.15
CA GLU A 267 -50.64 9.22 -18.81
C GLU A 267 -50.62 7.67 -18.96
N PRO A 268 -51.07 6.91 -17.94
CA PRO A 268 -51.62 7.33 -16.64
C PRO A 268 -50.62 7.23 -15.47
N SER A 269 -49.31 7.26 -15.73
CA SER A 269 -48.27 6.98 -14.73
C SER A 269 -47.23 8.10 -14.56
N GLY A 270 -46.62 8.12 -13.37
CA GLY A 270 -45.49 8.97 -13.05
C GLY A 270 -44.31 8.12 -12.58
N THR A 271 -43.14 8.32 -13.19
CA THR A 271 -41.90 7.61 -12.84
C THR A 271 -40.87 8.57 -12.26
N GLY A 272 -40.51 8.37 -11.00
CA GLY A 272 -39.30 8.95 -10.41
C GLY A 272 -38.12 8.00 -10.60
N THR A 273 -36.99 8.51 -11.11
CA THR A 273 -35.75 7.73 -11.25
C THR A 273 -34.63 8.37 -10.45
N PHE A 274 -33.96 7.60 -9.60
CA PHE A 274 -32.83 8.07 -8.80
C PHE A 274 -31.62 7.15 -8.93
N ILE A 275 -30.47 7.75 -9.29
CA ILE A 275 -29.16 7.10 -9.25
C ILE A 275 -28.42 7.71 -8.05
N PRO A 276 -28.12 6.94 -6.99
CA PRO A 276 -27.38 7.45 -5.84
C PRO A 276 -25.94 7.81 -6.23
N SER A 277 -25.28 8.60 -5.39
CA SER A 277 -23.84 8.86 -5.53
C SER A 277 -23.04 7.59 -5.29
N LYS A 278 -22.09 7.27 -6.17
CA LYS A 278 -21.11 6.22 -5.93
C LYS A 278 -20.05 6.72 -4.94
N ALA A 279 -19.74 5.93 -3.92
CA ALA A 279 -18.66 6.23 -3.00
C ALA A 279 -17.28 6.04 -3.63
N GLY A 280 -16.27 6.71 -3.08
CA GLY A 280 -14.90 6.68 -3.56
C GLY A 280 -14.15 5.42 -3.13
N SER A 281 -13.34 4.83 -4.01
CA SER A 281 -12.46 3.71 -3.66
C SER A 281 -11.18 4.17 -2.95
N GLY A 282 -10.66 3.35 -2.05
CA GLY A 282 -9.38 3.59 -1.39
C GLY A 282 -8.18 3.54 -2.35
N GLY A 283 -7.12 4.27 -2.02
CA GLY A 283 -5.87 4.28 -2.77
C GLY A 283 -5.01 3.04 -2.50
N LYS A 284 -4.24 2.59 -3.49
CA LYS A 284 -3.19 1.57 -3.32
C LYS A 284 -2.06 2.09 -2.43
N GLY A 285 -1.58 1.27 -1.49
CA GLY A 285 -0.34 1.51 -0.75
C GLY A 285 0.92 1.42 -1.61
N ALA A 286 1.99 2.09 -1.17
CA ALA A 286 3.27 2.11 -1.88
C ALA A 286 4.02 0.78 -1.78
N ASP A 287 4.68 0.35 -2.85
CA ASP A 287 5.59 -0.80 -2.77
C ASP A 287 6.90 -0.38 -2.05
N GLY A 288 7.41 -1.25 -1.19
CA GLY A 288 8.67 -1.05 -0.47
C GLY A 288 9.88 -1.21 -1.38
N ALA A 289 10.93 -0.42 -1.11
CA ALA A 289 12.18 -0.53 -1.85
C ALA A 289 12.95 -1.80 -1.46
N SER A 290 13.51 -2.49 -2.45
CA SER A 290 14.51 -3.53 -2.20
C SER A 290 15.79 -2.92 -1.63
N ALA A 291 16.48 -3.67 -0.79
CA ALA A 291 17.72 -3.23 -0.18
C ALA A 291 18.80 -2.97 -1.24
N ALA A 292 19.48 -1.83 -1.11
CA ALA A 292 20.54 -1.42 -2.04
C ALA A 292 21.95 -1.91 -1.62
N LEU A 293 22.12 -2.33 -0.37
CA LEU A 293 23.40 -2.72 0.21
C LEU A 293 23.33 -4.12 0.81
N TYR A 294 24.50 -4.75 0.95
CA TYR A 294 24.60 -6.11 1.44
C TYR A 294 24.10 -6.26 2.88
N GLY A 295 23.39 -7.36 3.12
CA GLY A 295 22.75 -7.72 4.37
C GLY A 295 21.62 -6.79 4.80
N CYS A 296 21.33 -5.72 4.07
CA CYS A 296 20.27 -4.80 4.46
C CYS A 296 18.89 -5.43 4.21
N GLY A 297 17.94 -5.15 5.11
CA GLY A 297 16.55 -5.57 4.94
C GLY A 297 15.83 -4.72 3.90
N GLY A 298 14.87 -5.32 3.20
CA GLY A 298 13.96 -4.58 2.31
C GLY A 298 12.93 -3.78 3.09
N ASP A 299 12.40 -2.71 2.49
CA ASP A 299 11.36 -1.89 3.13
C ASP A 299 9.99 -2.59 3.07
N GLY A 300 9.15 -2.39 4.09
CA GLY A 300 7.78 -2.88 4.11
C GLY A 300 6.87 -2.08 3.19
N GLY A 301 5.91 -2.72 2.53
CA GLY A 301 4.92 -2.04 1.68
C GLY A 301 3.91 -1.22 2.48
N GLY A 302 3.43 -0.10 1.95
CA GLY A 302 2.40 0.70 2.59
C GLY A 302 1.02 0.03 2.57
N GLY A 303 0.17 0.34 3.55
CA GLY A 303 -1.19 -0.18 3.62
C GLY A 303 -2.13 0.45 2.58
N GLY A 304 -3.15 -0.29 2.13
CA GLY A 304 -4.17 0.23 1.23
C GLY A 304 -5.16 1.16 1.93
N GLY A 305 -5.70 2.17 1.25
CA GLY A 305 -6.72 3.06 1.81
C GLY A 305 -8.09 2.40 1.92
N GLY A 306 -8.91 2.86 2.86
CA GLY A 306 -10.28 2.37 3.05
C GLY A 306 -11.27 2.90 2.01
N GLY A 307 -12.29 2.10 1.68
CA GLY A 307 -13.37 2.52 0.78
C GLY A 307 -14.35 3.49 1.45
N GLY A 308 -14.86 4.49 0.72
CA GLY A 308 -15.87 5.42 1.24
C GLY A 308 -17.24 4.76 1.48
N ALA A 309 -18.00 5.28 2.44
CA ALA A 309 -19.34 4.80 2.74
C ALA A 309 -20.38 5.26 1.71
N ALA A 310 -21.36 4.41 1.40
CA ALA A 310 -22.57 4.84 0.71
C ALA A 310 -23.58 5.39 1.72
N GLY A 311 -24.21 6.52 1.41
CA GLY A 311 -25.29 7.07 2.21
C GLY A 311 -26.64 6.43 1.90
N ASN A 312 -27.54 6.46 2.87
CA ASN A 312 -28.95 6.11 2.67
C ASN A 312 -29.66 7.05 1.68
N TYR A 313 -30.78 6.59 1.13
CA TYR A 313 -31.68 7.43 0.35
C TYR A 313 -33.14 7.05 0.53
N ASN A 314 -34.03 7.98 0.22
CA ASN A 314 -35.47 7.79 0.14
C ASN A 314 -36.00 8.54 -1.11
N LEU A 315 -36.57 7.79 -2.05
CA LEU A 315 -37.30 8.31 -3.21
C LEU A 315 -38.78 8.01 -3.02
N THR A 316 -39.63 9.02 -3.06
CA THR A 316 -41.09 8.87 -3.02
C THR A 316 -41.72 9.47 -4.26
N VAL A 317 -42.65 8.75 -4.87
CA VAL A 317 -43.44 9.21 -6.02
C VAL A 317 -44.92 9.11 -5.67
N ARG A 318 -45.64 10.21 -5.89
CA ARG A 318 -47.09 10.32 -5.69
C ARG A 318 -47.75 10.73 -6.98
N ASN A 319 -48.74 9.98 -7.42
CA ASN A 319 -49.59 10.30 -8.56
C ASN A 319 -51.03 10.52 -8.07
N ASN A 320 -51.51 11.75 -8.21
CA ASN A 320 -52.89 12.11 -7.92
C ASN A 320 -53.68 12.16 -9.23
N ALA A 321 -54.60 11.21 -9.38
CA ALA A 321 -55.51 11.16 -10.52
C ALA A 321 -56.80 11.93 -10.22
N SER A 322 -57.28 12.69 -11.20
CA SER A 322 -58.58 13.35 -11.20
C SER A 322 -59.28 13.05 -12.52
N ILE A 323 -60.45 12.43 -12.43
CA ILE A 323 -61.24 11.99 -13.57
C ILE A 323 -62.58 12.73 -13.54
N LYS A 324 -62.77 13.66 -14.47
CA LYS A 324 -64.02 14.41 -14.60
C LYS A 324 -64.89 13.79 -15.69
N ILE A 325 -66.08 13.36 -15.32
CA ILE A 325 -67.06 12.76 -16.24
C ILE A 325 -67.69 13.89 -17.07
N THR A 326 -67.61 13.81 -18.40
CA THR A 326 -68.09 14.85 -19.31
C THR A 326 -69.45 14.52 -19.93
N SER A 327 -69.86 13.26 -19.92
CA SER A 327 -71.18 12.81 -20.40
C SER A 327 -71.64 11.57 -19.63
N ALA A 328 -72.95 11.28 -19.65
CA ALA A 328 -73.54 10.14 -18.95
C ALA A 328 -72.91 8.80 -19.46
N PRO A 329 -72.34 7.95 -18.58
CA PRO A 329 -71.67 6.73 -19.01
C PRO A 329 -72.66 5.67 -19.48
N SER A 330 -72.47 5.14 -20.70
CA SER A 330 -73.24 4.01 -21.22
C SER A 330 -72.72 2.64 -20.76
N SER A 331 -71.53 2.59 -20.14
CA SER A 331 -70.92 1.37 -19.60
C SER A 331 -69.99 1.70 -18.42
N THR A 332 -69.79 0.73 -17.52
CA THR A 332 -68.76 0.83 -16.47
C THR A 332 -67.36 0.79 -17.09
N ARG A 333 -66.44 1.63 -16.61
CA ARG A 333 -65.05 1.74 -17.06
C ARG A 333 -64.11 1.77 -15.86
N LYS A 334 -63.00 1.05 -15.94
CA LYS A 334 -61.92 1.08 -14.95
C LYS A 334 -60.72 1.81 -15.52
N ILE A 335 -60.21 2.78 -14.79
CA ILE A 335 -59.05 3.59 -15.16
C ILE A 335 -57.96 3.26 -14.15
N ASN A 336 -56.89 2.64 -14.63
CA ASN A 336 -55.72 2.34 -13.82
C ASN A 336 -54.72 3.49 -13.92
N PHE A 337 -54.10 3.82 -12.80
CA PHE A 337 -53.04 4.82 -12.74
C PHE A 337 -52.01 4.41 -11.70
N SER A 338 -50.77 4.84 -11.87
CA SER A 338 -49.70 4.35 -11.01
C SER A 338 -48.66 5.40 -10.65
N ALA A 339 -48.05 5.20 -9.48
CA ALA A 339 -46.77 5.79 -9.12
C ALA A 339 -45.68 4.74 -9.28
N HIS A 340 -44.55 5.12 -9.88
CA HIS A 340 -43.44 4.21 -10.18
C HIS A 340 -42.13 4.80 -9.66
N VAL A 341 -41.38 3.99 -8.93
CA VAL A 341 -40.01 4.29 -8.50
C VAL A 341 -39.02 3.38 -9.19
N LYS A 342 -37.97 3.99 -9.73
CA LYS A 342 -36.81 3.30 -10.27
C LYS A 342 -35.54 3.78 -9.59
N THR A 343 -34.86 2.92 -8.86
CA THR A 343 -33.60 3.23 -8.19
C THR A 343 -32.50 2.27 -8.63
N TYR A 344 -31.26 2.70 -8.49
CA TYR A 344 -30.08 1.90 -8.81
C TYR A 344 -29.35 1.49 -7.53
N ASP A 345 -28.44 0.53 -7.69
CA ASP A 345 -27.68 -0.04 -6.60
C ASP A 345 -26.89 1.03 -5.84
N ASN A 346 -26.77 0.82 -4.52
CA ASN A 346 -26.06 1.69 -3.62
C ASN A 346 -24.81 0.96 -3.12
N TYR A 347 -23.63 1.37 -3.58
CA TYR A 347 -22.37 0.71 -3.28
C TYR A 347 -21.41 1.63 -2.54
N SER A 348 -20.81 1.09 -1.47
CA SER A 348 -19.58 1.60 -0.87
C SER A 348 -18.42 1.51 -1.85
N GLY A 349 -17.37 2.28 -1.56
CA GLY A 349 -16.10 2.14 -2.24
C GLY A 349 -15.42 0.84 -1.86
N SER A 350 -14.67 0.27 -2.80
CA SER A 350 -13.73 -0.80 -2.47
C SER A 350 -12.55 -0.23 -1.69
N GLY A 351 -11.96 -1.04 -0.81
CA GLY A 351 -10.63 -0.74 -0.28
C GLY A 351 -9.55 -0.78 -1.38
N GLY A 352 -8.45 -0.08 -1.14
CA GLY A 352 -7.26 -0.13 -1.97
C GLY A 352 -6.36 -1.30 -1.58
N ALA A 353 -5.58 -1.80 -2.54
CA ALA A 353 -4.63 -2.88 -2.27
C ALA A 353 -3.42 -2.38 -1.46
N GLY A 354 -2.87 -3.23 -0.60
CA GLY A 354 -1.59 -3.01 0.04
C GLY A 354 -0.42 -3.04 -0.97
N GLY A 355 0.67 -2.38 -0.61
CA GLY A 355 1.92 -2.43 -1.37
C GLY A 355 2.72 -3.68 -1.07
N ALA A 356 3.50 -4.15 -2.04
CA ALA A 356 4.44 -5.26 -1.83
C ALA A 356 5.63 -4.81 -0.98
N GLY A 357 6.18 -5.71 -0.16
CA GLY A 357 7.48 -5.48 0.50
C GLY A 357 8.64 -5.62 -0.47
N GLY A 358 9.74 -4.91 -0.20
CA GLY A 358 10.98 -4.98 -0.97
C GLY A 358 11.82 -6.20 -0.61
N ALA A 359 12.67 -6.66 -1.54
CA ALA A 359 13.59 -7.76 -1.27
C ALA A 359 14.74 -7.33 -0.34
N GLY A 360 15.23 -8.26 0.48
CA GLY A 360 16.45 -8.08 1.24
C GLY A 360 17.70 -8.19 0.36
N GLY A 361 18.80 -7.58 0.79
CA GLY A 361 20.08 -7.60 0.08
C GLY A 361 20.85 -8.87 0.42
N ASP A 362 21.58 -9.41 -0.56
CA ASP A 362 22.49 -10.53 -0.33
C ASP A 362 23.55 -10.19 0.73
N GLY A 363 24.12 -11.20 1.36
CA GLY A 363 25.23 -11.05 2.28
C GLY A 363 26.54 -10.68 1.59
N CYS A 364 27.55 -10.35 2.38
CA CYS A 364 28.92 -10.19 1.92
C CYS A 364 29.92 -10.60 3.00
N ILE A 365 31.19 -10.67 2.61
CA ILE A 365 32.30 -10.95 3.52
C ILE A 365 33.29 -9.80 3.40
N ILE A 366 33.69 -9.22 4.52
CA ILE A 366 34.72 -8.18 4.57
C ILE A 366 35.95 -8.76 5.24
N LEU A 367 37.09 -8.66 4.57
CA LEU A 367 38.38 -9.12 5.05
C LEU A 367 39.27 -7.93 5.34
N TYR A 368 39.84 -7.89 6.54
CA TYR A 368 40.91 -6.97 6.91
C TYR A 368 42.18 -7.76 7.25
N TYR A 369 43.27 -7.49 6.55
CA TYR A 369 44.55 -8.18 6.76
C TYR A 369 45.75 -7.27 6.47
N GLY A 370 46.92 -7.69 6.92
CA GLY A 370 48.19 -7.04 6.61
C GLY A 370 49.24 -8.07 6.24
N ALA A 371 50.03 -7.80 5.21
CA ALA A 371 51.13 -8.67 4.80
C ALA A 371 52.40 -8.33 5.59
N GLN A 372 53.01 -9.33 6.23
CA GLN A 372 54.36 -9.19 6.78
C GLN A 372 55.33 -8.97 5.62
N LYS A 373 55.83 -7.73 5.49
CA LYS A 373 56.92 -7.43 4.57
C LYS A 373 58.17 -8.17 5.07
N LYS A 374 58.66 -9.13 4.28
CA LYS A 374 60.01 -9.66 4.45
C LYS A 374 60.98 -8.49 4.35
N ILE A 375 61.54 -8.07 5.48
CA ILE A 375 62.76 -7.28 5.46
C ILE A 375 63.84 -8.26 5.03
N GLU A 376 64.29 -8.17 3.78
CA GLU A 376 65.46 -8.93 3.37
C GLU A 376 66.63 -8.49 4.22
N SER A 377 67.09 -9.40 5.10
CA SER A 377 68.26 -9.12 5.89
C SER A 377 69.48 -9.15 4.98
N GLY A 378 70.09 -7.99 4.81
CA GLY A 378 71.16 -7.76 3.85
C GLY A 378 72.16 -6.75 4.41
N PRO A 379 73.42 -6.82 3.97
CA PRO A 379 74.40 -5.84 4.38
C PRO A 379 73.96 -4.45 3.93
N VAL A 380 73.90 -3.50 4.86
CA VAL A 380 73.50 -2.13 4.58
C VAL A 380 74.51 -1.54 3.60
N MET A 381 74.02 -1.07 2.46
CA MET A 381 74.84 -0.43 1.43
C MET A 381 74.60 1.08 1.43
N ASP A 382 75.65 1.85 1.19
CA ASP A 382 75.54 3.28 0.95
C ASP A 382 74.92 3.57 -0.43
N ARG A 383 74.65 4.85 -0.72
CA ARG A 383 74.11 5.30 -2.02
C ARG A 383 75.00 4.99 -3.23
N THR A 384 76.21 4.48 -3.01
CA THR A 384 77.17 4.09 -4.05
C THR A 384 77.29 2.58 -4.22
N GLY A 385 76.45 1.80 -3.51
CA GLY A 385 76.45 0.33 -3.57
C GLY A 385 77.59 -0.33 -2.80
N ARG A 386 78.24 0.39 -1.86
CA ARG A 386 79.31 -0.18 -1.01
C ARG A 386 78.76 -0.54 0.36
N PHE A 387 79.23 -1.67 0.91
CA PHE A 387 78.84 -2.09 2.26
C PHE A 387 79.28 -1.04 3.29
N ILE A 388 78.35 -0.66 4.16
CA ILE A 388 78.63 0.14 5.34
C ILE A 388 79.29 -0.78 6.37
N LEU A 389 80.49 -0.39 6.82
CA LEU A 389 81.32 -1.16 7.74
C LEU A 389 81.39 -0.47 9.11
N ASP A 390 81.51 -1.26 10.18
CA ASP A 390 81.83 -0.75 11.52
C ASP A 390 83.30 -0.27 11.61
N LYS A 391 83.66 0.33 12.75
CA LYS A 391 85.04 0.81 13.02
C LYS A 391 86.10 -0.32 13.01
N LEU A 392 85.69 -1.58 12.90
CA LEU A 392 86.52 -2.78 12.87
C LEU A 392 86.41 -3.52 11.51
N GLY A 393 85.80 -2.92 10.48
CA GLY A 393 85.71 -3.47 9.13
C GLY A 393 84.64 -4.56 8.92
N ARG A 394 83.71 -4.72 9.86
CA ARG A 394 82.63 -5.72 9.80
C ARG A 394 81.39 -5.12 9.15
N ARG A 395 80.70 -5.90 8.31
CA ARG A 395 79.48 -5.47 7.61
C ARG A 395 78.35 -5.25 8.61
N PHE A 396 77.65 -4.12 8.48
CA PHE A 396 76.34 -3.95 9.13
C PHE A 396 75.30 -4.76 8.37
N VAL A 397 74.62 -5.67 9.04
CA VAL A 397 73.49 -6.45 8.50
C VAL A 397 72.27 -6.03 9.33
N VAL A 398 71.18 -5.66 8.66
CA VAL A 398 69.89 -5.31 9.30
C VAL A 398 68.93 -6.48 9.17
#